data_AF-A0A2H6J9Q8-F1
#
_entry.id   AF-A0A2H6J9Q8-F1
#
_cell.length_a   1.000
_cell.length_b   1.000
_cell.length_c   1.000
_cell.angle_alpha   90.00
_cell.angle_beta   90.00
_cell.angle_gamma   90.00
#
_symmetry.space_group_name_H-M   'P 1'
#
loop_
_entity.id
_entity.type
_entity.pdbx_description
1 polymer ?
#
loop_
_entity_poly.entity_id
_entity_poly.type
_entity_poly.pdbx_seq_one_letter_code
_entity_poly.pdbx_strand_id
1 'polypeptide(L)' 'MAGDPAAAVLLLGMGIDSLSTSAANLPRVKWVIRSFPQARARELLNQALELEDPGAIRRRIHEALEQAGLGGLIRAGN' A
#
# COMPACT_ATOMS: atom_id res chain seq x y z
N MET A 1 -8.05 0.06 -8.64
CA MET A 1 -7.47 1.03 -7.68
C MET A 1 -7.63 0.58 -6.22
N ALA A 2 -8.84 0.49 -5.64
CA ALA A 2 -9.02 0.05 -4.22
C ALA A 2 -8.73 -1.44 -3.94
N GLY A 3 -8.36 -2.21 -4.96
CA GLY A 3 -7.89 -3.59 -4.84
C GLY A 3 -6.38 -3.75 -4.96
N ASP A 4 -5.66 -2.65 -5.18
CA ASP A 4 -4.20 -2.63 -5.25
C ASP A 4 -3.63 -2.48 -3.83
N PRO A 5 -2.87 -3.47 -3.31
CA PRO A 5 -2.20 -3.38 -2.01
C PRO A 5 -1.32 -2.14 -1.87
N ALA A 6 -0.70 -1.66 -2.95
CA ALA A 6 0.13 -0.46 -2.94
C ALA A 6 -0.72 0.80 -2.67
N ALA A 7 -1.89 0.90 -3.29
CA ALA A 7 -2.83 1.99 -3.02
C ALA A 7 -3.37 1.93 -1.58
N ALA A 8 -3.66 0.74 -1.06
CA ALA A 8 -4.15 0.58 0.31
C ALA A 8 -3.18 1.13 1.37
N VAL A 9 -1.86 0.96 1.18
CA VAL A 9 -0.86 1.54 2.10
C VAL A 9 -0.86 3.06 2.07
N LEU A 10 -0.94 3.67 0.88
CA LEU A 10 -0.98 5.14 0.79
C LEU A 10 -2.25 5.70 1.41
N LEU A 11 -3.40 5.06 1.20
CA LEU A 11 -4.67 5.49 1.79
C LEU A 11 -4.64 5.36 3.32
N LEU A 12 -4.04 4.30 3.86
CA LEU A 12 -3.76 4.17 5.30
C LEU A 12 -2.86 5.31 5.80
N GLY A 13 -1.82 5.64 5.03
CA GLY A 13 -0.90 6.75 5.30
C GLY A 13 -1.59 8.11 5.27
N MET A 14 -2.66 8.28 4.49
CA MET A 14 -3.48 9.50 4.47
C MET A 14 -4.37 9.60 5.72
N GLY A 15 -4.65 8.48 6.39
CA GLY A 15 -5.55 8.39 7.53
C GLY A 15 -6.95 7.91 7.16
N ILE A 16 -7.12 7.29 5.99
CA ILE A 16 -8.40 6.69 5.58
C ILE A 16 -8.58 5.37 6.33
N ASP A 17 -9.64 5.30 7.12
CA ASP A 17 -10.00 4.16 7.97
C ASP A 17 -11.11 3.28 7.35
N SER A 18 -11.79 3.75 6.30
CA SER A 18 -12.78 2.98 5.55
C SER A 18 -12.43 2.85 4.06
N LEU A 19 -12.36 1.61 3.57
CA LEU A 19 -12.10 1.29 2.16
C LEU A 19 -13.24 0.45 1.61
N SER A 20 -13.95 0.98 0.60
CA SER A 20 -14.90 0.20 -0.19
C SER A 20 -14.15 -0.53 -1.30
N THR A 21 -14.11 -1.86 -1.24
CA THR A 21 -13.42 -2.71 -2.23
C THR A 21 -14.25 -3.95 -2.55
N SER A 22 -13.96 -4.60 -3.68
CA SER A 22 -14.66 -5.83 -4.07
C SER A 22 -14.30 -6.99 -3.13
N ALA A 23 -15.21 -7.95 -2.96
CA ALA A 23 -15.00 -9.11 -2.09
C ALA A 23 -13.71 -9.90 -2.42
N ALA A 24 -13.33 -9.95 -3.71
CA ALA A 24 -12.09 -10.58 -4.17
C ALA A 24 -10.81 -9.90 -3.63
N ASN A 25 -10.86 -8.58 -3.39
CA ASN A 25 -9.71 -7.81 -2.92
C ASN A 25 -9.67 -7.63 -1.40
N LEU A 26 -10.79 -7.88 -0.73
CA LEU A 26 -10.93 -7.71 0.71
C LEU A 26 -9.85 -8.45 1.54
N PRO A 27 -9.47 -9.72 1.24
CA PRO A 27 -8.42 -10.41 2.00
C PRO A 27 -7.06 -9.71 1.89
N ARG A 28 -6.69 -9.26 0.68
CA ARG A 28 -5.40 -8.59 0.41
C ARG A 28 -5.33 -7.26 1.14
N VAL A 29 -6.37 -6.43 1.01
CA VAL A 29 -6.46 -5.12 1.68
C VAL A 29 -6.46 -5.26 3.20
N LYS A 30 -7.24 -6.21 3.74
CA LYS A 30 -7.28 -6.49 5.17
C LYS A 30 -5.92 -6.93 5.72
N TRP A 31 -5.17 -7.72 4.95
CA TRP A 31 -3.84 -8.17 5.36
C TRP A 31 -2.83 -7.01 5.38
N VAL A 32 -2.87 -6.10 4.40
CA VAL A 32 -2.06 -4.86 4.43
C VAL A 32 -2.35 -4.04 5.68
N ILE A 33 -3.62 -3.72 5.95
CA ILE A 33 -4.01 -2.87 7.09
C ILE A 33 -3.57 -3.51 8.42
N ARG A 34 -3.67 -4.83 8.55
CA ARG A 34 -3.26 -5.54 9.78
C ARG A 34 -1.76 -5.69 9.95
N SER A 35 -0.98 -5.63 8.87
CA SER A 35 0.45 -5.97 8.88
C SER A 35 1.35 -4.75 8.69
N PHE A 36 0.80 -3.61 8.27
CA PHE A 36 1.56 -2.39 7.99
C PHE A 36 1.22 -1.29 9.00
N PRO A 37 2.15 -0.87 9.87
CA PRO A 37 1.89 0.17 10.85
C PRO A 37 1.50 1.50 10.22
N GLN A 38 0.49 2.18 10.76
CA GLN A 38 0.02 3.47 10.24
C GLN A 38 1.11 4.55 10.26
N ALA A 39 1.96 4.58 11.28
CA ALA A 39 3.10 5.50 11.35
C ALA A 39 4.05 5.32 10.15
N ARG A 40 4.40 4.07 9.84
CA ARG A 40 5.21 3.72 8.67
C ARG A 40 4.50 4.07 7.36
N ALA A 41 3.17 3.95 7.31
CA ALA A 41 2.38 4.33 6.13
C ALA A 41 2.42 5.85 5.90
N ARG A 42 2.37 6.65 6.97
CA ARG A 42 2.51 8.10 6.91
C ARG A 42 3.91 8.52 6.44
N GLU A 43 4.96 7.88 6.95
CA GLU A 43 6.33 8.13 6.49
C GLU A 43 6.50 7.80 5.01
N LEU A 44 5.95 6.67 4.56
CA LEU A 44 6.00 6.26 3.16
C LEU A 44 5.22 7.23 2.26
N LEU A 45 4.07 7.73 2.72
CA LEU A 45 3.30 8.74 2.00
C LEU A 45 4.10 10.03 1.83
N ASN A 46 4.76 10.53 2.88
CA ASN A 46 5.58 11.74 2.79
C ASN A 46 6.70 11.58 1.76
N GLN A 47 7.40 10.44 1.78
CA GLN A 47 8.44 10.14 0.80
C GLN A 47 7.87 10.04 -0.62
N ALA A 48 6.68 9.48 -0.79
CA ALA A 48 6.02 9.40 -2.09
C ALA A 48 5.61 10.79 -2.63
N LEU A 49 5.21 11.72 -1.76
CA LEU A 49 4.86 13.09 -2.14
C LEU A 49 6.07 13.94 -2.55
N GLU A 50 7.28 13.56 -2.13
CA GLU A 50 8.54 14.20 -2.55
C GLU A 50 9.05 13.71 -3.91
N LEU A 51 8.47 12.63 -4.45
CA LEU A 51 8.88 12.05 -5.73
C LEU A 51 8.03 12.62 -6.88
N GLU A 52 8.71 13.07 -7.94
CA GLU A 52 8.05 13.61 -9.14
C GLU A 52 7.76 12.53 -10.21
N ASP A 53 8.44 11.38 -10.15
CA ASP A 53 8.28 10.27 -11.09
C ASP A 53 7.27 9.22 -10.56
N PRO A 54 6.14 8.99 -11.26
CA PRO A 54 5.19 7.92 -10.92
C PRO A 54 5.83 6.52 -10.84
N GLY A 55 6.87 6.27 -11.65
CA GLY A 55 7.63 5.03 -11.60
C GLY A 55 8.39 4.87 -10.28
N ALA A 56 9.05 5.93 -9.82
CA ALA A 56 9.77 5.98 -8.55
C ALA A 56 8.82 5.81 -7.37
N ILE A 57 7.65 6.46 -7.40
CA ILE A 57 6.60 6.28 -6.38
C ILE A 57 6.21 4.81 -6.27
N ARG A 58 5.90 4.17 -7.40
CA ARG A 58 5.50 2.75 -7.41
C ARG A 58 6.60 1.83 -6.92
N ARG A 59 7.85 2.02 -7.37
CA ARG A 59 9.02 1.25 -6.89
C ARG A 59 9.19 1.39 -5.38
N ARG A 60 9.14 2.62 -4.87
CA ARG A 60 9.32 2.92 -3.44
C ARG A 60 8.27 2.22 -2.56
N ILE A 61 7.00 2.21 -3.00
CA ILE A 61 5.91 1.55 -2.28
C ILE A 61 6.07 0.03 -2.36
N HIS A 62 6.47 -0.50 -3.51
CA HIS A 62 6.70 -1.93 -3.67
C HIS A 62 7.83 -2.42 -2.75
N GLU A 63 8.95 -1.71 -2.71
CA GLU A 63 10.07 -2.01 -1.80
C GLU A 63 9.62 -1.98 -0.33
N ALA A 64 8.81 -0.99 0.07
CA ALA A 64 8.32 -0.90 1.44
C ALA A 64 7.43 -2.09 1.83
N LEU A 65 6.57 -2.54 0.90
CA LEU A 65 5.72 -3.71 1.09
C LEU A 65 6.54 -5.00 1.10
N GLU A 66 7.56 -5.15 0.25
CA GLU A 66 8.47 -6.29 0.27
C GLU A 66 9.24 -6.38 1.60
N GLN A 67 9.79 -5.26 2.08
CA GLN A 67 10.45 -5.17 3.38
C GLN A 67 9.51 -5.46 4.57
N ALA A 68 8.19 -5.29 4.38
CA ALA A 68 7.18 -5.65 5.37
C ALA A 68 6.71 -7.12 5.26
N GLY A 69 7.33 -7.93 4.39
CA GLY A 69 6.92 -9.32 4.15
C GLY A 69 5.65 -9.45 3.29
N LEU A 70 5.18 -8.36 2.69
CA LEU A 70 3.95 -8.29 1.90
C LEU A 70 4.20 -8.40 0.39
N GLY A 71 5.42 -8.74 -0.03
CA GLY A 71 5.79 -8.86 -1.45
C GLY A 71 4.93 -9.83 -2.26
N GLY A 72 4.44 -10.91 -1.62
CA GLY A 72 3.52 -11.86 -2.24
C GLY A 72 2.19 -11.23 -2.67
N LEU A 73 1.74 -10.17 -1.97
CA LEU A 73 0.55 -9.43 -2.37
C LEU A 73 0.75 -8.62 -3.63
N ILE A 74 1.96 -8.18 -3.93
CA ILE A 74 2.23 -7.31 -5.09
C ILE A 74 2.43 -8.14 -6.35
N ARG A 75 3.05 -9.32 -6.20
CA ARG A 75 3.40 -10.22 -7.31
C ARG A 75 2.23 -11.08 -7.78
N ALA A 76 1.27 -11.41 -6.92
CA ALA A 76 0.14 -12.29 -7.24
C ALA A 76 -0.95 -11.66 -8.14
N GLY A 77 -0.69 -10.55 -8.82
CA GLY A 77 -1.69 -9.82 -9.61
C GLY A 77 -1.18 -9.20 -10.91
N ASN A 78 -0.01 -9.62 -11.39
CA ASN A 78 0.53 -9.30 -12.71
C ASN A 78 0.81 -10.61 -13.47
#